data_AF-W9V333-F1
#
_entry.id   AF-W9V333-F1
#
_cell.length_a   1.000
_cell.length_b   1.000
_cell.length_c   1.000
_cell.angle_alpha   90.00
_cell.angle_beta   90.00
_cell.angle_gamma   90.00
#
_symmetry.space_group_name_H-M   'P 1'
#
loop_
_entity.id
_entity.type
_entity.pdbx_description
1 polymer ?
#
loop_
_entity_poly.entity_id
_entity_poly.type
_entity_poly.pdbx_seq_one_letter_code
_entity_poly.pdbx_strand_id
1 'polypeptide(L)'
;MMGYSHIVVGVTSWCVVGHLFSIPVDLPTLSMAVLGSLLPDIDHPKSMISRHFRPFKLVGRLIPHRGPTHSLLFMLVLTIGLAMAYERYDAIIKIGG
;
A
#
# COMPACT_ATOMS: atom_id res chain seq x y z
N MET A 1 -9.30 -12.60 -0.41
CA MET A 1 -9.81 -12.23 -1.75
C MET A 1 -8.67 -12.43 -2.75
N MET A 2 -8.91 -12.50 -4.06
CA MET A 2 -7.80 -12.61 -5.04
C MET A 2 -7.13 -11.25 -5.22
N GLY A 3 -5.85 -11.19 -5.61
CA GLY A 3 -5.10 -9.94 -5.78
C GLY A 3 -5.78 -8.89 -6.69
N TYR A 4 -6.53 -9.33 -7.71
CA TYR A 4 -7.36 -8.45 -8.53
C TYR A 4 -8.43 -7.69 -7.74
N SER A 5 -9.09 -8.35 -6.78
CA SER A 5 -10.09 -7.71 -5.93
C SER A 5 -9.47 -6.64 -5.03
N HIS A 6 -8.23 -6.87 -4.56
CA HIS A 6 -7.49 -5.88 -3.79
C HIS A 6 -7.19 -4.63 -4.63
N ILE A 7 -6.71 -4.81 -5.86
CA ILE A 7 -6.47 -3.70 -6.81
C ILE A 7 -7.74 -2.90 -7.06
N VAL A 8 -8.84 -3.58 -7.40
CA VAL A 8 -10.10 -2.90 -7.71
C VAL A 8 -10.59 -2.08 -6.51
N VAL A 9 -10.57 -2.66 -5.31
CA VAL A 9 -11.00 -1.95 -4.10
C VAL A 9 -10.06 -0.79 -3.77
N GLY A 10 -8.74 -1.00 -3.84
CA GLY A 10 -7.75 0.04 -3.52
C GLY A 10 -7.78 1.23 -4.48
N VAL A 11 -7.83 0.96 -5.79
CA VAL A 11 -7.92 2.02 -6.82
C VAL A 11 -9.25 2.77 -6.71
N THR A 12 -10.36 2.05 -6.56
CA THR A 12 -11.68 2.70 -6.41
C THR A 12 -11.73 3.57 -5.15
N SER A 13 -11.17 3.08 -4.05
CA SER A 13 -11.08 3.85 -2.79
C SER A 13 -10.23 5.11 -2.96
N TRP A 14 -9.09 5.02 -3.67
CA TRP A 14 -8.25 6.19 -3.97
C TRP A 14 -8.98 7.20 -4.84
N CYS A 15 -9.70 6.77 -5.89
CA CYS A 15 -10.46 7.68 -6.74
C CYS A 15 -11.55 8.42 -5.95
N VAL A 16 -12.24 7.73 -5.04
CA VAL A 16 -13.27 8.35 -4.17
C VAL A 16 -12.63 9.35 -3.21
N VAL A 17 -11.56 8.97 -2.50
CA VAL A 17 -10.85 9.87 -1.58
C VAL A 17 -10.27 11.07 -2.34
N GLY A 18 -9.61 10.84 -3.47
CA GLY A 18 -9.05 11.90 -4.30
C GLY A 18 -10.11 12.88 -4.77
N HIS A 19 -11.28 12.39 -5.19
CA HIS A 19 -12.40 13.24 -5.57
C HIS A 19 -12.97 14.03 -4.38
N LEU A 20 -13.16 13.39 -3.22
CA LEU A 20 -13.74 14.04 -2.04
C LEU A 20 -12.83 15.12 -1.42
N PHE A 21 -11.51 14.93 -1.49
CA PHE A 21 -10.53 15.86 -0.92
C PHE A 21 -9.84 16.75 -1.96
N SER A 22 -10.31 16.74 -3.22
CA SER A 22 -9.68 17.46 -4.34
C SER A 22 -8.19 17.16 -4.52
N ILE A 23 -7.77 15.92 -4.18
CA ILE A 23 -6.40 15.46 -4.39
C ILE A 23 -6.29 14.98 -5.85
N PRO A 24 -5.26 15.40 -6.61
CA PRO A 24 -5.07 14.96 -7.98
C PRO A 24 -5.00 13.43 -8.10
N VAL A 25 -5.84 12.87 -8.97
CA VAL A 25 -5.78 11.45 -9.37
C VAL A 25 -4.96 11.36 -10.65
N ASP A 26 -3.65 11.30 -10.48
CA ASP A 26 -2.65 11.25 -11.54
C ASP A 26 -1.94 9.89 -11.60
N LEU A 27 -1.09 9.69 -12.61
CA LEU A 27 -0.42 8.41 -12.82
C LEU A 27 0.45 7.97 -11.63
N PRO A 28 1.23 8.84 -10.96
CA PRO A 28 1.97 8.49 -9.75
C PRO A 28 1.06 8.00 -8.61
N THR A 29 -0.02 8.72 -8.29
CA THR A 29 -0.89 8.35 -7.17
C THR A 29 -1.70 7.08 -7.44
N LEU A 30 -2.16 6.89 -8.68
CA LEU A 30 -2.76 5.62 -9.12
C LEU A 30 -1.79 4.45 -9.01
N SER A 31 -0.52 4.64 -9.40
CA SER A 31 0.51 3.62 -9.27
C SER A 31 0.73 3.22 -7.81
N MET A 32 0.77 4.21 -6.91
CA MET A 32 0.86 3.96 -5.47
C MET A 32 -0.38 3.26 -4.91
N ALA A 33 -1.58 3.60 -5.38
CA ALA A 33 -2.81 2.91 -4.97
C ALA A 33 -2.80 1.43 -5.39
N VAL A 34 -2.33 1.13 -6.62
CA VAL A 34 -2.17 -0.26 -7.09
C VAL A 34 -1.14 -1.02 -6.25
N LEU A 35 0.05 -0.46 -6.06
CA LEU A 35 1.11 -1.11 -5.26
C LEU A 35 0.69 -1.29 -3.80
N GLY A 36 0.07 -0.26 -3.21
CA GLY A 36 -0.46 -0.26 -1.85
C GLY A 36 -1.57 -1.28 -1.64
N SER A 37 -2.45 -1.44 -2.62
CA SER A 37 -3.54 -2.41 -2.54
C SER A 37 -3.06 -3.86 -2.54
N LEU A 38 -1.91 -4.13 -3.14
CA LEU A 38 -1.33 -5.47 -3.23
C LEU A 38 -0.48 -5.86 -2.03
N LEU A 39 -0.08 -4.89 -1.18
CA LEU A 39 0.70 -5.15 0.05
C LEU A 39 0.06 -6.23 0.93
N PRO A 40 -1.26 -6.22 1.22
CA PRO A 40 -1.91 -7.28 2.01
C PRO A 40 -1.92 -8.66 1.34
N ASP A 41 -1.83 -8.73 0.01
CA ASP A 41 -1.82 -10.01 -0.72
C ASP A 41 -0.45 -10.72 -0.52
N ILE A 42 0.65 -10.00 -0.25
CA ILE A 42 1.99 -10.59 -0.06
C ILE A 42 2.01 -11.66 1.05
N ASP A 43 1.16 -11.52 2.07
CA ASP A 43 1.12 -12.42 3.23
C ASP A 43 0.45 -13.77 2.97
N HIS A 44 -0.23 -13.96 1.83
CA HIS A 44 -0.83 -15.24 1.52
C HIS A 44 0.13 -16.10 0.67
N PRO A 45 0.48 -17.34 1.06
CA PRO A 45 1.36 -18.22 0.27
C PRO A 45 0.80 -18.64 -1.10
N LYS A 46 -0.44 -18.25 -1.44
CA LYS A 46 -1.11 -18.47 -2.74
C LYS A 46 -1.37 -17.14 -3.49
N SER A 47 -0.86 -16.02 -2.99
CA SER A 47 -1.07 -14.70 -3.57
C SER A 47 -0.48 -14.53 -4.94
N MET A 48 -0.97 -13.53 -5.68
CA MET A 48 -0.45 -13.23 -7.02
C MET A 48 1.05 -12.92 -6.97
N ILE A 49 1.48 -12.17 -5.95
CA ILE A 49 2.89 -11.78 -5.77
C ILE A 49 3.76 -12.97 -5.36
N SER A 50 3.36 -13.75 -4.34
CA SER A 50 4.17 -14.90 -3.88
C SER A 50 4.21 -16.05 -4.90
N ARG A 51 3.24 -16.12 -5.82
CA ARG A 51 3.25 -17.05 -6.96
C ARG A 51 4.31 -16.68 -7.99
N HIS A 52 4.55 -15.39 -8.23
CA HIS A 52 5.51 -14.90 -9.22
C HIS A 52 6.92 -14.67 -8.66
N PHE A 53 7.05 -14.26 -7.39
CA PHE A 53 8.34 -14.04 -6.72
C PHE A 53 8.57 -15.02 -5.57
N ARG A 54 9.54 -15.93 -5.76
CA ARG A 54 9.95 -16.96 -4.79
C ARG A 54 10.40 -16.45 -3.41
N PRO A 55 11.13 -15.33 -3.23
CA PRO A 55 11.57 -14.90 -1.89
C PRO A 55 10.40 -14.53 -0.95
N PHE A 56 9.29 -14.01 -1.47
CA PHE A 56 8.13 -13.65 -0.64
C PHE A 56 7.31 -14.85 -0.13
N LYS A 57 7.51 -16.05 -0.69
CA LYS A 57 6.93 -17.28 -0.12
C LYS A 57 7.44 -17.59 1.28
N LEU A 58 8.65 -17.14 1.62
CA LEU A 58 9.24 -17.35 2.94
C LEU A 58 8.58 -16.46 3.99
N VAL A 59 8.25 -15.22 3.61
CA VAL A 59 7.59 -14.23 4.47
C VAL A 59 6.21 -14.70 4.91
N GLY A 60 5.37 -15.17 3.98
CA GLY A 60 4.02 -15.68 4.28
C GLY A 60 3.97 -17.01 5.05
N ARG A 61 5.12 -17.66 5.29
CA ARG A 61 5.23 -18.84 6.19
C ARG A 61 5.69 -18.47 7.59
N LEU A 62 6.42 -17.37 7.75
CA LEU A 62 6.97 -16.91 9.02
C LEU A 62 6.01 -15.95 9.74
N ILE A 63 5.16 -15.24 9.00
CA ILE A 63 4.16 -14.32 9.55
C ILE A 63 2.81 -15.06 9.62
N PRO A 64 2.20 -15.23 10.81
CA PRO A 64 0.91 -15.92 10.94
C PRO A 64 -0.18 -15.23 10.13
N HIS A 65 -1.11 -16.01 9.57
CA HIS A 65 -2.16 -15.61 8.60
C HIS A 65 -3.15 -14.49 9.04
N ARG A 66 -2.96 -13.91 10.23
CA ARG A 66 -3.65 -12.70 10.72
C ARG A 66 -2.63 -11.64 11.12
N GLY A 67 -1.63 -11.44 10.27
CA GLY A 67 -0.53 -10.52 10.50
C GLY A 67 -0.98 -9.06 10.57
N PRO A 68 -0.11 -8.15 11.04
CA PRO A 68 -0.44 -6.74 11.21
C PRO A 68 -0.95 -6.08 9.93
N THR A 69 -0.54 -6.54 8.76
CA THR A 69 -1.00 -6.09 7.43
C THR A 69 -2.52 -6.22 7.18
N HIS A 70 -3.20 -7.08 7.94
CA HIS A 70 -4.67 -7.22 7.90
C HIS A 70 -5.38 -6.44 9.02
N SER A 71 -4.64 -5.62 9.77
CA SER A 71 -5.19 -4.68 10.74
C SER A 71 -5.37 -3.31 10.09
N LEU A 72 -6.58 -2.76 10.15
CA LEU A 72 -6.85 -1.35 9.77
C LEU A 72 -5.90 -0.40 10.50
N LEU A 73 -5.52 -0.74 11.74
CA LEU A 73 -4.58 0.03 12.55
C LEU A 73 -3.18 0.07 11.93
N PHE A 74 -2.68 -1.04 11.39
CA PHE A 74 -1.37 -1.07 10.75
C PHE A 74 -1.37 -0.24 9.47
N MET A 75 -2.42 -0.35 8.65
CA MET A 75 -2.57 0.47 7.46
C MET A 75 -2.60 1.97 7.81
N LEU A 76 -3.38 2.35 8.82
CA LEU A 76 -3.45 3.73 9.31
C LEU A 76 -2.08 4.26 9.78
N VAL A 77 -1.37 3.48 10.60
CA VAL A 77 -0.04 3.85 11.11
C VAL A 77 0.97 3.98 9.96
N LEU A 78 0.95 3.06 8.99
CA LEU A 78 1.81 3.12 7.82
C LEU A 78 1.54 4.37 6.98
N THR A 79 0.26 4.70 6.73
CA THR A 79 -0.14 5.89 5.99
C THR A 79 0.31 7.17 6.70
N ILE A 80 0.08 7.29 8.01
CA ILE A 80 0.53 8.45 8.79
C ILE A 80 2.05 8.56 8.76
N GLY A 81 2.77 7.45 8.97
CA GLY A 81 4.23 7.43 8.95
C GLY A 81 4.81 7.87 7.59
N LEU A 82 4.22 7.41 6.49
CA LEU A 82 4.61 7.82 5.13
C LEU A 82 4.32 9.30 4.87
N ALA A 83 3.17 9.82 5.30
CA ALA A 83 2.84 11.23 5.17
C ALA A 83 3.84 12.11 5.96
N MET A 84 4.15 11.73 7.20
CA MET A 84 5.16 12.43 8.02
C MET A 84 6.56 12.39 7.38
N ALA A 85 6.94 11.25 6.80
CA ALA A 85 8.22 11.12 6.11
C ALA A 85 8.28 11.98 4.84
N TYR A 86 7.18 12.08 4.09
CA TYR A 86 7.08 12.95 2.91
C TYR A 86 7.25 14.42 3.26
N GLU A 87 6.51 14.92 4.25
CA GLU A 87 6.64 16.29 4.75
C GLU A 87 8.07 16.59 5.24
N ARG A 88 8.70 15.62 5.92
CA ARG A 88 10.08 15.77 6.39
C ARG A 88 11.07 15.82 5.23
N TYR A 89 10.87 15.01 4.20
CA TYR A 89 11.72 14.99 3.01
C TYR A 89 11.62 16.31 2.23
N ASP A 90 10.39 16.81 2.01
CA ASP A 90 10.15 18.08 1.33
C ASP A 90 10.78 19.27 2.09
N ALA A 91 10.67 19.28 3.42
CA ALA A 91 11.32 20.27 4.26
C ALA A 91 12.86 20.25 4.15
N ILE A 92 13.48 19.07 4.05
CA ILE A 92 14.93 18.95 3.88
C ILE A 92 15.37 19.52 2.53
N ILE A 93 14.64 19.22 1.45
CA ILE A 93 14.96 19.76 0.12
C ILE A 93 14.84 21.28 0.08
N LYS A 94 13.78 21.84 0.68
CA LYS A 94 13.56 23.30 0.71
C LYS A 94 14.59 24.06 1.54
N ILE A 95 15.20 23.44 2.55
CA ILE A 95 16.25 24.06 3.39
C ILE A 95 17.64 23.93 2.74
N GLY A 96 17.85 22.90 1.92
CA GLY A 96 19.14 22.62 1.26
C GLY A 96 19.32 23.24 -0.13
N GLY A 97 18.31 23.92 -0.67
CA GLY A 97 18.31 24.55 -1.99
C GLY A 97 18.43 26.07 -1.96
#